data_AF-A0A3A1YFA4-F1
#
_entry.id   AF-A0A3A1YFA4-F1
#
_cell.length_a   1.000
_cell.length_b   1.000
_cell.length_c   1.000
_cell.angle_alpha   90.00
_cell.angle_beta   90.00
_cell.angle_gamma   90.00
#
_symmetry.space_group_name_H-M   'P 1'
#
loop_
_entity.id
_entity.type
_entity.pdbx_description
1 polymer ?
#
loop_
_entity_poly.entity_id
_entity_poly.type
_entity_poly.pdbx_seq_one_letter_code
_entity_poly.pdbx_strand_id
1 'polypeptide(L)'
;MGIIQSLKQLFHKPTNNLVTVYSPFSGYAKNIREVADVVFSDLLVGDGVAIVPMDDVVCSPCKGLISKMYATGHAILVTHHSGVEIFIHVGFNSANLRESNFTPLVNEQDVVTVGQPLIKVNLC
;
A
#
# COMPACT_ATOMS: atom_id res chain seq x y z
N MET A 1 -27.44 5.98 -32.64
CA MET A 1 -26.44 5.60 -31.61
C MET A 1 -25.76 6.76 -30.87
N GLY A 2 -25.86 8.03 -31.29
CA GLY A 2 -25.05 9.12 -30.69
C GLY A 2 -25.58 9.77 -29.40
N ILE A 3 -26.90 9.86 -29.22
CA ILE A 3 -27.51 10.63 -28.12
C ILE A 3 -27.21 10.00 -26.74
N ILE A 4 -27.20 8.67 -26.66
CA ILE A 4 -26.91 7.92 -25.43
C ILE A 4 -25.44 8.10 -25.00
N GLN A 5 -24.54 8.22 -25.98
CA GLN A 5 -23.10 8.40 -25.72
C GLN A 5 -22.78 9.81 -25.22
N SER A 6 -23.44 10.83 -25.79
CA SER A 6 -23.37 12.21 -25.29
C SER A 6 -23.97 12.37 -23.90
N LEU A 7 -25.06 11.65 -23.57
CA LEU A 7 -25.64 11.66 -22.22
C LEU A 7 -24.70 11.00 -21.20
N LYS A 8 -24.04 9.87 -21.54
CA LYS A 8 -23.03 9.24 -20.66
C LYS A 8 -21.86 10.18 -20.33
N GLN A 9 -21.41 11.00 -21.27
CA GLN A 9 -20.37 12.00 -21.03
C GLN A 9 -20.86 13.16 -20.14
N LEU A 10 -22.14 13.53 -20.23
CA LEU A 10 -22.74 14.58 -19.40
C LEU A 10 -22.87 14.16 -17.92
N PHE A 11 -23.04 12.86 -17.65
CA PHE A 11 -23.12 12.29 -16.29
C PHE A 11 -21.77 11.82 -15.72
N HIS A 12 -20.71 11.77 -16.54
CA HIS A 12 -19.36 11.49 -16.09
C HIS A 12 -18.61 12.82 -15.91
N LYS A 13 -19.05 13.62 -14.93
CA LYS A 13 -18.22 14.73 -14.45
C LYS A 13 -16.98 14.08 -13.83
N PRO A 14 -15.76 14.26 -14.36
CA PRO A 14 -14.57 13.72 -13.71
C PRO A 14 -14.48 14.40 -12.35
N THR A 15 -14.82 13.67 -11.31
CA THR A 15 -14.51 14.08 -9.96
C THR A 15 -13.00 13.98 -9.87
N ASN A 16 -12.32 15.12 -9.73
CA ASN A 16 -10.90 15.17 -9.41
C ASN A 16 -10.72 14.67 -7.97
N ASN A 17 -10.96 13.38 -7.75
CA ASN A 17 -10.80 12.71 -6.47
C ASN A 17 -9.32 12.33 -6.35
N LEU A 18 -8.49 13.33 -6.07
CA LEU A 18 -7.09 13.12 -5.75
C LEU A 18 -7.00 12.36 -4.42
N VAL A 19 -6.36 11.20 -4.44
CA VAL A 19 -6.01 10.45 -3.23
C VAL A 19 -4.55 10.76 -2.91
N THR A 20 -4.30 11.35 -1.75
CA THR A 20 -2.94 11.58 -1.26
C THR A 20 -2.48 10.34 -0.51
N VAL A 21 -1.35 9.79 -0.93
CA VAL A 21 -0.69 8.64 -0.30
C VAL A 21 0.63 9.14 0.28
N TYR A 22 0.76 9.08 1.60
CA TYR A 22 1.97 9.47 2.33
C TYR A 22 2.98 8.31 2.32
N SER A 23 4.25 8.62 2.56
CA SER A 23 5.25 7.56 2.68
C SER A 23 4.91 6.67 3.89
N PRO A 24 4.80 5.34 3.74
CA PRO A 24 4.59 4.43 4.86
C PRO A 24 5.86 4.21 5.70
N PHE A 25 6.99 4.78 5.28
CA PHE A 25 8.30 4.54 5.90
C PHE A 25 9.22 5.74 5.67
N SER A 26 10.08 6.08 6.64
CA SER A 26 11.17 7.04 6.41
C SER A 26 12.24 6.40 5.54
N GLY A 27 12.69 7.08 4.49
CA GLY A 27 13.71 6.52 3.61
C GLY A 27 13.80 7.19 2.26
N TYR A 28 14.43 6.49 1.32
CA TYR A 28 14.59 6.96 -0.06
C TYR A 28 13.65 6.23 -1.00
N ALA A 29 12.85 6.99 -1.74
CA ALA A 29 12.07 6.45 -2.83
C ALA A 29 12.99 5.94 -3.95
N LYS A 30 12.65 4.78 -4.50
CA LYS A 30 13.26 4.18 -5.69
C LYS A 30 12.17 3.85 -6.70
N ASN A 31 12.57 3.76 -7.96
CA ASN A 31 11.68 3.26 -8.99
C ASN A 31 11.31 1.81 -8.67
N ILE A 32 10.01 1.49 -8.64
CA ILE A 32 9.54 0.12 -8.41
C ILE A 32 10.09 -0.87 -9.45
N ARG A 33 10.41 -0.38 -10.66
CA ARG A 33 11.05 -1.15 -11.74
C ARG A 33 12.50 -1.55 -11.46
N GLU A 34 13.14 -0.98 -10.44
CA GLU A 34 14.50 -1.33 -10.01
C GLU A 34 14.51 -2.38 -8.88
N VAL A 35 13.35 -2.82 -8.41
CA VAL A 35 13.24 -3.88 -7.39
C VAL A 35 13.67 -5.21 -8.01
N ALA A 36 14.45 -6.00 -7.27
CA ALA A 36 14.96 -7.31 -7.72
C ALA A 36 13.90 -8.44 -7.71
N ASP A 37 12.62 -8.11 -7.92
CA ASP A 37 11.49 -9.05 -7.92
C ASP A 37 10.57 -8.72 -9.10
N VAL A 38 10.41 -9.67 -10.03
CA VAL A 38 9.62 -9.49 -11.26
C VAL A 38 8.15 -9.21 -11.00
N VAL A 39 7.59 -9.68 -9.88
CA VAL A 39 6.19 -9.41 -9.52
C VAL A 39 5.97 -7.91 -9.32
N PHE A 40 6.98 -7.21 -8.78
CA PHE A 40 6.96 -5.77 -8.56
C PHE A 40 7.56 -4.99 -9.73
N SER A 41 8.70 -5.43 -10.30
CA SER A 41 9.39 -4.67 -11.36
C SER A 41 8.59 -4.61 -12.66
N ASP A 42 7.80 -5.65 -12.95
CA ASP A 42 6.94 -5.71 -14.14
C ASP A 42 5.51 -5.22 -13.85
N LEU A 43 5.27 -4.65 -12.66
CA LEU A 43 3.99 -4.09 -12.23
C LEU A 43 2.82 -5.09 -12.21
N LEU A 44 3.10 -6.38 -12.03
CA LEU A 44 2.07 -7.43 -12.09
C LEU A 44 1.05 -7.33 -10.95
N VAL A 45 1.49 -6.86 -9.77
CA VAL A 45 0.62 -6.64 -8.60
C VAL A 45 -0.03 -5.24 -8.58
N GLY A 46 0.56 -4.28 -9.29
CA GLY A 46 0.16 -2.87 -9.29
C GLY A 46 1.33 -1.93 -9.55
N ASP A 47 1.02 -0.66 -9.82
CA ASP A 47 2.03 0.41 -9.96
C ASP A 47 2.27 1.13 -8.64
N GLY A 48 3.44 1.76 -8.49
CA GLY A 48 3.81 2.45 -7.27
C GLY A 48 5.28 2.81 -7.18
N VAL A 49 5.79 2.81 -5.95
CA VAL A 49 7.17 3.17 -5.61
C VAL A 49 7.76 2.14 -4.66
N ALA A 50 9.06 1.93 -4.76
CA ALA A 50 9.81 1.21 -3.74
C ALA A 50 10.43 2.20 -2.75
N ILE A 51 10.65 1.78 -1.50
CA ILE A 51 11.29 2.61 -0.48
C ILE A 51 12.43 1.82 0.14
N VAL A 52 13.62 2.41 0.19
CA VAL A 52 14.74 1.91 1.01
C VAL A 52 14.56 2.46 2.43
N PRO A 53 14.20 1.61 3.41
CA PRO A 53 13.85 2.05 4.76
C PRO A 53 15.06 2.57 5.55
N MET A 54 14.81 3.53 6.44
CA MET A 54 15.77 4.04 7.44
C MET A 54 15.35 3.78 8.89
N ASP A 55 14.04 3.64 9.11
CA ASP A 55 13.48 3.31 10.42
C ASP A 55 13.09 1.83 10.48
N ASP A 56 12.31 1.44 11.47
CA ASP A 56 11.88 0.07 11.70
C ASP A 56 10.35 -0.04 11.92
N VAL A 57 9.60 1.02 11.63
CA VAL A 57 8.13 1.06 11.76
C VAL A 57 7.49 1.44 10.44
N VAL A 58 6.62 0.55 9.94
CA VAL A 58 5.68 0.85 8.86
C VAL A 58 4.49 1.60 9.43
N CYS A 59 4.15 2.73 8.83
CA CYS A 59 3.01 3.54 9.20
C CYS A 59 1.96 3.59 8.09
N SER A 60 0.72 3.92 8.45
CA SER A 60 -0.36 4.02 7.47
C SER A 60 -0.14 5.19 6.51
N PRO A 61 -0.15 4.95 5.19
CA PRO A 61 0.06 5.98 4.19
C PRO A 61 -1.21 6.79 3.91
N CYS A 62 -2.37 6.37 4.42
CA CYS A 62 -3.63 7.08 4.29
C CYS A 62 -4.53 6.84 5.50
N LYS A 63 -5.64 7.57 5.59
CA LYS A 63 -6.77 7.15 6.42
C LYS A 63 -7.51 6.03 5.68
N GLY A 64 -7.80 4.91 6.34
CA GLY A 64 -8.41 3.77 5.66
C GLY A 64 -8.76 2.61 6.58
N LEU A 65 -9.26 1.54 5.97
CA LEU A 65 -9.54 0.26 6.61
C LEU A 65 -8.37 -0.70 6.37
N ILE A 66 -7.92 -1.41 7.39
CA ILE A 66 -7.04 -2.57 7.20
C ILE A 66 -7.85 -3.72 6.60
N SER A 67 -7.84 -3.84 5.28
CA SER A 67 -8.67 -4.82 4.57
C SER A 67 -8.05 -6.21 4.55
N LYS A 68 -6.73 -6.30 4.61
CA LYS A 68 -6.01 -7.57 4.66
C LYS A 68 -4.70 -7.46 5.42
N MET A 69 -4.43 -8.45 6.25
CA MET A 69 -3.11 -8.75 6.79
C MET A 69 -2.63 -10.11 6.29
N TYR A 70 -1.35 -10.20 5.97
CA TYR A 70 -0.74 -11.42 5.47
C TYR A 70 -0.15 -12.23 6.63
N ALA A 71 -0.16 -13.56 6.52
CA ALA A 71 0.06 -14.47 7.65
C ALA A 71 1.37 -14.21 8.44
N THR A 72 2.47 -13.90 7.75
CA THR A 72 3.76 -13.64 8.41
C THR A 72 3.96 -12.17 8.83
N GLY A 73 2.93 -11.31 8.71
CA GLY A 73 2.95 -9.91 9.14
C GLY A 73 3.78 -8.96 8.30
N HIS A 74 4.43 -9.43 7.23
CA HIS A 74 5.31 -8.63 6.35
C HIS A 74 4.57 -7.71 5.36
N ALA A 75 3.27 -7.92 5.17
CA ALA A 75 2.48 -7.17 4.21
C ALA A 75 1.09 -6.86 4.75
N ILE A 76 0.56 -5.72 4.31
CA ILE A 76 -0.73 -5.19 4.73
C ILE A 76 -1.40 -4.43 3.58
N LEU A 77 -2.73 -4.52 3.50
CA LEU A 77 -3.55 -3.79 2.54
C LEU A 77 -4.39 -2.76 3.29
N VAL A 78 -4.26 -1.50 2.90
CA VAL A 78 -5.08 -0.39 3.43
C VAL A 78 -6.02 0.10 2.34
N THR A 79 -7.32 -0.05 2.56
CA THR A 79 -8.35 0.42 1.63
C THR A 79 -8.80 1.82 2.03
N HIS A 80 -8.51 2.80 1.19
CA HIS A 80 -8.98 4.17 1.33
C HIS A 80 -10.50 4.24 1.07
N HIS A 81 -11.19 5.23 1.66
CA HIS A 81 -12.64 5.38 1.50
C HIS A 81 -13.10 5.62 0.05
N SER A 82 -12.17 5.99 -0.84
CA SER A 82 -12.43 6.12 -2.28
C SER A 82 -12.42 4.78 -3.04
N GLY A 83 -12.07 3.68 -2.36
CA GLY A 83 -11.87 2.36 -2.97
C GLY A 83 -10.46 2.11 -3.51
N VAL A 84 -9.53 3.08 -3.38
CA VAL A 84 -8.11 2.84 -3.69
C VAL A 84 -7.51 1.93 -2.63
N GLU A 85 -6.90 0.84 -3.06
CA GLU A 85 -6.21 -0.11 -2.20
C GLU A 85 -4.70 0.15 -2.26
N ILE A 86 -4.10 0.38 -1.10
CA ILE A 86 -2.66 0.60 -0.96
C ILE A 86 -2.06 -0.65 -0.36
N PHE A 87 -1.31 -1.39 -1.17
CA PHE A 87 -0.60 -2.58 -0.77
C PHE A 87 0.82 -2.22 -0.32
N ILE A 88 1.16 -2.56 0.91
CA ILE A 88 2.49 -2.33 1.48
C ILE A 88 3.12 -3.69 1.75
N HIS A 89 4.24 -3.96 1.11
CA HIS A 89 5.00 -5.20 1.24
C HIS A 89 6.42 -4.89 1.70
N VAL A 90 6.84 -5.48 2.82
CA VAL A 90 8.16 -5.23 3.43
C VAL A 90 9.10 -6.40 3.13
N GLY A 91 10.26 -6.07 2.54
CA GLY A 91 11.36 -7.01 2.30
C GLY A 91 11.32 -7.70 0.94
N PHE A 92 12.43 -8.34 0.58
CA PHE A 92 12.56 -9.23 -0.57
C PHE A 92 12.49 -10.67 -0.09
N ASN A 93 11.62 -11.50 -0.68
CA ASN A 93 11.43 -12.90 -0.28
C ASN A 93 11.04 -13.09 1.21
N SER A 94 10.40 -12.08 1.82
CA SER A 94 10.02 -12.07 3.24
C SER A 94 8.93 -13.06 3.61
N ALA A 95 8.25 -13.65 2.63
CA ALA A 95 7.37 -14.80 2.82
C ALA A 95 8.12 -16.02 3.43
N ASN A 96 9.44 -16.13 3.20
CA ASN A 96 10.28 -17.20 3.76
C ASN A 96 11.02 -16.78 5.05
N LEU A 97 10.86 -15.53 5.50
CA LEU A 97 11.41 -15.09 6.78
C LEU A 97 10.53 -15.57 7.93
N ARG A 98 11.15 -15.86 9.07
CA ARG A 98 10.43 -16.31 10.26
C ARG A 98 9.50 -15.20 10.75
N GLU A 99 8.35 -15.60 11.29
CA GLU A 99 7.33 -14.71 11.87
C GLU A 99 7.90 -13.72 12.91
N SER A 100 9.07 -14.01 13.50
CA SER A 100 9.76 -13.15 14.47
C SER A 100 10.22 -11.78 13.92
N ASN A 101 10.24 -11.59 12.60
CA ASN A 101 10.78 -10.36 12.01
C ASN A 101 9.75 -9.24 11.86
N PHE A 102 8.45 -9.55 11.96
CA PHE A 102 7.37 -8.59 11.78
C PHE A 102 6.38 -8.69 12.93
N THR A 103 6.16 -7.59 13.63
CA THR A 103 5.17 -7.50 14.70
C THR A 103 4.04 -6.58 14.25
N PRO A 104 2.86 -7.11 13.91
CA PRO A 104 1.69 -6.30 13.63
C PRO A 104 1.27 -5.48 14.85
N LEU A 105 0.87 -4.23 14.61
CA LEU A 105 0.42 -3.29 15.64
C LEU A 105 -1.08 -2.95 15.49
N VAL A 106 -1.74 -3.56 14.50
CA VAL A 106 -3.15 -3.41 14.13
C VAL A 106 -3.73 -4.77 13.76
N ASN A 107 -5.05 -4.86 13.64
CA ASN A 107 -5.78 -6.02 13.18
C ASN A 107 -6.52 -5.73 11.86
N GLU A 108 -6.91 -6.79 11.13
CA GLU A 108 -7.87 -6.65 10.05
C GLU A 108 -9.17 -6.00 10.57
N GLN A 109 -9.82 -5.19 9.72
CA GLN A 109 -10.99 -4.37 10.02
C GLN A 109 -10.75 -3.14 10.91
N ASP A 110 -9.53 -2.89 11.37
CA ASP A 110 -9.21 -1.64 12.06
C ASP A 110 -9.28 -0.44 11.11
N VAL A 111 -9.79 0.69 11.62
CA VAL A 111 -9.72 1.98 10.92
C VAL A 111 -8.48 2.71 11.39
N VAL A 112 -7.61 3.09 10.46
CA VAL A 112 -6.33 3.73 10.73
C VAL A 112 -6.29 5.15 10.20
N THR A 113 -5.42 5.97 10.80
CA THR A 113 -5.14 7.35 10.37
C THR A 113 -3.74 7.47 9.77
N VAL A 114 -3.49 8.53 8.99
CA VAL A 114 -2.17 8.79 8.40
C VAL A 114 -1.09 8.81 9.49
N GLY A 115 0.00 8.08 9.28
CA GLY A 115 1.12 8.02 10.22
C GLY A 115 0.92 7.06 11.40
N GLN A 116 -0.25 6.42 11.53
CA GLN A 116 -0.47 5.42 12.57
C GLN A 116 0.44 4.19 12.34
N PRO A 117 1.19 3.72 13.36
CA PRO A 117 2.00 2.51 13.25
C PRO A 117 1.16 1.28 12.88
N LEU A 118 1.65 0.50 11.92
CA LEU A 118 1.00 -0.71 11.39
C LEU A 118 1.83 -1.96 11.68
N ILE A 119 3.13 -1.92 11.40
CA ILE A 119 4.04 -3.06 11.53
C ILE A 119 5.35 -2.56 12.12
N LYS A 120 5.84 -3.20 13.19
CA LYS A 120 7.22 -3.07 13.65
C LYS A 120 8.07 -4.14 12.97
N VAL A 121 9.19 -3.75 12.39
CA VAL A 121 10.13 -4.61 11.65
C VAL A 121 11.38 -4.80 12.51
N ASN A 122 11.78 -6.04 12.77
CA ASN A 122 13.06 -6.32 13.40
C ASN A 122 14.12 -6.46 12.30
N LEU A 123 14.95 -5.42 12.13
CA LEU A 123 16.09 -5.41 11.21
C LEU A 123 17.29 -6.08 11.91
N CYS A 124 17.33 -7.41 11.89
CA CYS A 124 18.46 -8.21 12.38
C CYS A 124 19.23 -8.85 11.23
#